data_AF-A0AAD7ABI8-F1
#
_entry.id   AF-A0AAD7ABI8-F1
#
_cell.length_a   1.000
_cell.length_b   1.000
_cell.length_c   1.000
_cell.angle_alpha   90.00
_cell.angle_beta   90.00
_cell.angle_gamma   90.00
#
_symmetry.space_group_name_H-M   'P 1'
#
loop_
_entity.id
_entity.type
_entity.pdbx_description
1 polymer ?
#
loop_
_entity_poly.entity_id
_entity_poly.type
_entity_poly.pdbx_seq_one_letter_code
_entity_poly.pdbx_strand_id
1 'polypeptide(L)'
;MWTTSAGITNVPAGTSAFRLTFHPSPVFPLANITIAITTDNAYNLYFNNTLVGSSIDWPTPNVWTILNVPSNGPWIFAVLATNFQQTTINPAGVIASFRASNDAQQAFYNWWTGQIASPSVVWKAMSQAPNDFAQPSLNDSTWPSAVILTPYGGGQWGFLPAPVAKTLCG
;
A
#
# COMPACT_ATOMS: atom_id res chain seq x y z
N MET A 1 5.43 -1.95 -9.13
CA MET A 1 6.23 -1.92 -7.89
C MET A 1 6.67 -0.49 -7.58
N TRP A 2 6.59 -0.08 -6.32
CA TRP A 2 7.06 1.20 -5.82
C TRP A 2 8.30 1.08 -4.96
N THR A 3 9.11 2.14 -4.98
CA THR A 3 10.22 2.35 -4.07
C THR A 3 10.33 3.81 -3.64
N THR A 4 11.22 4.06 -2.69
CA THR A 4 11.68 5.39 -2.27
C THR A 4 12.77 5.96 -3.19
N SER A 5 13.28 5.19 -4.15
CA SER A 5 14.40 5.60 -5.02
C SER A 5 14.43 4.81 -6.32
N ALA A 6 14.94 5.39 -7.41
CA ALA A 6 14.92 4.79 -8.76
C ALA A 6 15.72 3.49 -8.96
N GLY A 7 16.44 2.98 -7.95
CA GLY A 7 17.19 1.72 -8.03
C GLY A 7 16.33 0.49 -7.71
N ILE A 8 16.52 -0.61 -8.45
CA ILE A 8 15.71 -1.85 -8.33
C ILE A 8 16.50 -3.09 -7.88
N THR A 9 17.83 -3.05 -7.95
CA THR A 9 18.70 -4.23 -7.76
C THR A 9 19.45 -4.25 -6.44
N ASN A 10 19.67 -3.09 -5.82
CA ASN A 10 20.42 -3.02 -4.57
C ASN A 10 19.86 -1.89 -3.68
N VAL A 11 18.63 -2.08 -3.24
CA VAL A 11 18.00 -1.18 -2.28
C VAL A 11 18.60 -1.48 -0.90
N PRO A 12 19.01 -0.47 -0.11
CA PRO A 12 19.53 -0.71 1.24
C PRO A 12 18.52 -1.46 2.11
N ALA A 13 19.02 -2.30 3.01
CA ALA A 13 18.19 -2.89 4.05
C ALA A 13 17.65 -1.81 4.99
N GLY A 14 16.41 -1.97 5.43
CA GLY A 14 15.73 -1.01 6.31
C GLY A 14 14.26 -0.85 5.96
N THR A 15 13.66 0.19 6.51
CA THR A 15 12.22 0.45 6.38
C THR A 15 11.93 1.70 5.56
N SER A 16 10.87 1.63 4.75
CA SER A 16 10.32 2.75 4.00
C SER A 16 8.82 2.88 4.30
N ALA A 17 8.37 4.11 4.55
CA ALA A 17 6.96 4.42 4.67
C ALA A 17 6.39 4.83 3.31
N PHE A 18 5.21 4.33 2.98
CA PHE A 18 4.39 4.78 1.86
C PHE A 18 3.04 5.25 2.42
N ARG A 19 2.58 6.43 2.02
CA ARG A 19 1.33 7.02 2.50
C ARG A 19 0.47 7.53 1.35
N LEU A 20 -0.84 7.38 1.51
CA LEU A 20 -1.85 8.00 0.65
C LEU A 20 -3.00 8.54 1.49
N THR A 21 -3.30 9.81 1.28
CA THR A 21 -4.55 10.42 1.75
C THR A 21 -5.52 10.49 0.57
N PHE A 22 -6.65 9.80 0.70
CA PHE A 22 -7.71 9.78 -0.29
C PHE A 22 -8.96 10.47 0.27
N HIS A 23 -9.48 11.44 -0.48
CA HIS A 23 -10.72 12.14 -0.15
C HIS A 23 -11.84 11.62 -1.06
N PRO A 24 -12.59 10.59 -0.63
CA PRO A 24 -13.72 10.09 -1.39
C PRO A 24 -14.82 11.16 -1.55
N SER A 25 -15.47 11.17 -2.71
CA SER A 25 -16.76 11.81 -2.90
C SER A 25 -17.85 10.78 -2.55
N PRO A 26 -18.54 10.90 -1.41
CA PRO A 26 -19.41 9.83 -0.94
C PRO A 26 -20.54 9.53 -1.93
N VAL A 27 -20.57 8.28 -2.43
CA VAL A 27 -21.68 7.73 -3.23
C VAL A 27 -22.64 6.93 -2.34
N PHE A 28 -22.10 6.25 -1.34
CA PHE A 28 -22.80 5.49 -0.30
C PHE A 28 -22.30 5.95 1.07
N PRO A 29 -23.10 5.84 2.16
CA PRO A 29 -22.66 6.27 3.49
C PRO A 29 -21.47 5.46 4.01
N LEU A 30 -21.42 4.17 3.66
CA LEU A 30 -20.38 3.23 4.08
C LEU A 30 -19.69 2.58 2.88
N ALA A 31 -18.45 2.17 3.10
CA ALA A 31 -17.60 1.47 2.15
C ALA A 31 -16.99 0.22 2.79
N ASN A 32 -16.95 -0.87 2.03
CA ASN A 32 -16.10 -2.02 2.29
C ASN A 32 -14.87 -1.89 1.40
N ILE A 33 -13.68 -1.86 1.99
CA ILE A 33 -12.41 -1.62 1.29
C ILE A 33 -11.62 -2.92 1.24
N THR A 34 -11.47 -3.49 0.05
CA THR A 34 -10.63 -4.65 -0.22
C THR A 34 -9.27 -4.20 -0.74
N ILE A 35 -8.19 -4.73 -0.16
CA ILE A 35 -6.80 -4.36 -0.43
C ILE A 35 -6.02 -5.63 -0.73
N ALA A 36 -5.57 -5.81 -1.97
CA ALA A 36 -4.60 -6.84 -2.31
C ALA A 36 -3.20 -6.22 -2.28
N ILE A 37 -2.25 -6.80 -1.55
CA ILE A 37 -0.92 -6.20 -1.33
C ILE A 37 0.16 -7.28 -1.22
N THR A 38 1.32 -6.97 -1.80
CA THR A 38 2.57 -7.64 -1.47
C THR A 38 3.71 -6.63 -1.39
N THR A 39 4.82 -7.03 -0.76
CA THR A 39 6.03 -6.21 -0.64
C THR A 39 7.25 -7.10 -0.60
N ASP A 40 8.26 -6.78 -1.39
CA ASP A 40 9.58 -7.37 -1.28
C ASP A 40 10.40 -6.56 -0.24
N ASN A 41 10.63 -7.04 0.98
CA ASN A 41 10.36 -8.39 1.48
C ASN A 41 9.15 -8.52 2.42
N ALA A 42 8.79 -7.45 3.15
CA ALA A 42 7.77 -7.50 4.19
C ALA A 42 6.99 -6.19 4.29
N TYR A 43 5.78 -6.26 4.84
CA TYR A 43 4.98 -5.06 5.12
C TYR A 43 4.16 -5.14 6.40
N ASN A 44 3.84 -3.95 6.93
CA ASN A 44 2.69 -3.70 7.79
C ASN A 44 1.78 -2.69 7.09
N LEU A 45 0.51 -3.05 6.89
CA LEU A 45 -0.52 -2.22 6.25
C LEU A 45 -1.40 -1.58 7.31
N TYR A 46 -1.62 -0.27 7.20
CA TYR A 46 -2.43 0.51 8.11
C TYR A 46 -3.52 1.26 7.35
N PHE A 47 -4.67 1.39 8.01
CA PHE A 47 -5.77 2.24 7.61
C PHE A 47 -6.16 3.16 8.77
N ASN A 48 -6.09 4.48 8.57
CA ASN A 48 -6.33 5.48 9.61
C ASN A 48 -5.59 5.13 10.93
N ASN A 49 -4.29 4.82 10.84
CA ASN A 49 -3.42 4.39 11.94
C ASN A 49 -3.76 3.04 12.61
N THR A 50 -4.78 2.32 12.15
CA THR A 50 -5.10 0.98 12.63
C THR A 50 -4.38 -0.05 11.77
N LEU A 51 -3.65 -0.98 12.39
CA LEU A 51 -3.02 -2.10 11.68
C LEU A 51 -4.12 -2.98 11.05
N VAL A 52 -4.07 -3.12 9.73
CA VAL A 52 -4.98 -3.96 8.94
C VAL A 52 -4.41 -5.36 8.78
N GLY A 53 -3.09 -5.47 8.61
CA GLY A 53 -2.42 -6.75 8.43
C GLY A 53 -0.95 -6.62 8.08
N SER A 54 -0.26 -7.75 8.07
CA SER A 54 1.18 -7.82 7.85
C SER A 54 1.58 -9.06 7.05
N SER A 55 2.74 -9.02 6.41
CA SER A 55 3.39 -10.17 5.78
C SER A 55 4.90 -10.06 5.88
N ILE A 56 5.57 -11.21 5.96
CA ILE A 56 7.03 -11.34 5.76
C ILE A 56 7.38 -12.12 4.49
N ASP A 57 6.36 -12.46 3.70
CA ASP A 57 6.48 -13.22 2.46
C ASP A 57 5.90 -12.40 1.29
N TRP A 58 6.63 -12.36 0.18
CA TRP A 58 6.34 -11.52 -0.98
C TRP A 58 5.82 -12.27 -2.22
N PRO A 59 6.23 -13.52 -2.53
CA PRO A 59 5.76 -14.22 -3.71
C PRO A 59 4.25 -14.51 -3.67
N THR A 60 3.63 -14.51 -2.48
CA THR A 60 2.19 -14.71 -2.30
C THR A 60 1.54 -13.43 -1.79
N PRO A 61 0.81 -12.66 -2.64
CA PRO A 61 0.07 -11.49 -2.17
C PRO A 61 -1.03 -11.87 -1.18
N ASN A 62 -1.32 -10.98 -0.24
CA ASN A 62 -2.46 -11.13 0.67
C ASN A 62 -3.60 -10.19 0.26
N VAL A 63 -4.83 -10.56 0.60
CA VAL A 63 -6.02 -9.69 0.51
C VAL A 63 -6.56 -9.43 1.90
N TRP A 64 -6.78 -8.16 2.21
CA TRP A 64 -7.42 -7.69 3.43
C TRP A 64 -8.73 -6.98 3.09
N THR A 65 -9.73 -7.10 3.96
CA THR A 65 -10.99 -6.37 3.82
C THR A 65 -11.29 -5.59 5.08
N ILE A 66 -11.57 -4.30 4.93
CA ILE A 66 -12.02 -3.40 5.99
C ILE A 66 -13.50 -3.12 5.75
N LEU A 67 -14.35 -3.41 6.73
CA LEU A 67 -15.80 -3.28 6.59
C LEU A 67 -16.31 -1.97 7.18
N ASN A 68 -17.43 -1.48 6.66
CA ASN A 68 -18.21 -0.37 7.24
C ASN A 68 -17.40 0.93 7.46
N VAL A 69 -16.51 1.26 6.53
CA VAL A 69 -15.73 2.50 6.56
C VAL A 69 -16.62 3.69 6.19
N PRO A 70 -16.67 4.78 6.97
CA PRO A 70 -17.37 6.00 6.58
C PRO A 70 -16.83 6.58 5.27
N SER A 71 -17.70 6.80 4.28
CA SER A 71 -17.29 7.27 2.94
C SER A 71 -17.07 8.77 2.84
N ASN A 72 -17.20 9.53 3.93
CA ASN A 72 -16.93 10.97 3.96
C ASN A 72 -15.43 11.30 4.16
N GLY A 73 -14.61 10.30 4.51
CA GLY A 73 -13.15 10.43 4.56
C GLY A 73 -12.62 11.41 5.62
N PRO A 74 -11.31 11.76 5.54
CA PRO A 74 -10.32 11.18 4.63
C PRO A 74 -10.04 9.70 4.93
N TRP A 75 -9.64 8.97 3.91
CA TRP A 75 -9.12 7.60 4.01
C TRP A 75 -7.61 7.64 3.92
N ILE A 76 -6.92 7.20 4.96
CA ILE A 76 -5.46 7.24 5.02
C ILE A 76 -4.94 5.82 4.99
N PHE A 77 -4.27 5.48 3.89
CA PHE A 77 -3.56 4.22 3.73
C PHE A 77 -2.08 4.46 4.00
N ALA A 78 -1.50 3.64 4.87
CA ALA A 78 -0.06 3.68 5.11
C ALA A 78 0.53 2.27 5.06
N VAL A 79 1.72 2.14 4.50
CA VAL A 79 2.47 0.89 4.41
C VAL A 79 3.86 1.13 4.97
N LEU A 80 4.23 0.35 5.98
CA LEU A 80 5.63 0.21 6.40
C LEU A 80 6.21 -0.98 5.65
N ALA A 81 6.97 -0.71 4.59
CA ALA A 81 7.70 -1.73 3.85
C ALA A 81 9.05 -1.97 4.51
N THR A 82 9.46 -3.23 4.64
CA THR A 82 10.79 -3.61 5.13
C THR A 82 11.53 -4.39 4.06
N ASN A 83 12.72 -3.90 3.74
CA ASN A 83 13.71 -4.61 2.94
C ASN A 83 14.72 -5.24 3.92
N PHE A 84 14.78 -6.56 3.95
CA PHE A 84 15.70 -7.33 4.76
C PHE A 84 17.12 -7.22 4.22
N GLN A 85 18.08 -7.61 5.05
CA GLN A 85 19.46 -7.69 4.64
C GLN A 85 19.69 -8.95 3.80
N GLN A 86 20.25 -8.77 2.60
CA GLN A 86 20.69 -9.86 1.73
C GLN A 86 22.17 -9.69 1.40
N THR A 87 22.84 -10.82 1.12
CA THR A 87 24.28 -10.87 0.79
C THR A 87 24.58 -10.72 -0.70
N THR A 88 23.53 -10.60 -1.53
CA THR A 88 23.58 -10.51 -2.99
C THR A 88 22.66 -9.36 -3.48
N ILE A 89 22.14 -9.42 -4.72
CA ILE A 89 21.12 -8.49 -5.23
C ILE A 89 19.98 -8.39 -4.21
N ASN A 90 19.68 -7.18 -3.74
CA ASN A 90 18.69 -6.91 -2.71
C ASN A 90 17.57 -6.01 -3.25
N PRO A 91 16.62 -6.58 -4.00
CA PRO A 91 15.53 -5.82 -4.56
C PRO A 91 14.50 -5.46 -3.50
N ALA A 92 13.81 -4.33 -3.70
CA ALA A 92 12.70 -3.96 -2.84
C ALA A 92 11.57 -3.36 -3.66
N GLY A 93 10.34 -3.58 -3.22
CA GLY A 93 9.24 -2.77 -3.69
C GLY A 93 7.88 -3.20 -3.17
N VAL A 94 6.92 -2.27 -3.25
CA VAL A 94 5.53 -2.48 -2.83
C VAL A 94 4.62 -2.49 -4.05
N ILE A 95 3.61 -3.36 -4.06
CA ILE A 95 2.48 -3.25 -4.99
C ILE A 95 1.19 -3.58 -4.27
N ALA A 96 0.16 -2.80 -4.56
CA ALA A 96 -1.16 -3.01 -4.01
C ALA A 96 -2.27 -2.57 -4.99
N SER A 97 -3.43 -3.18 -4.86
CA SER A 97 -4.67 -2.73 -5.47
C SER A 97 -5.73 -2.55 -4.40
N PHE A 98 -6.64 -1.63 -4.65
CA PHE A 98 -7.65 -1.17 -3.72
C PHE A 98 -9.00 -1.13 -4.44
N ARG A 99 -10.03 -1.61 -3.77
CA ARG A 99 -11.40 -1.58 -4.24
C ARG A 99 -12.30 -1.15 -3.09
N ALA A 100 -13.10 -0.11 -3.29
CA ALA A 100 -14.17 0.27 -2.39
C ALA A 100 -15.52 -0.11 -2.99
N SER A 101 -16.36 -0.80 -2.22
CA SER A 101 -17.70 -1.24 -2.62
C SER A 101 -18.72 -1.05 -1.50
N ASN A 102 -20.00 -1.03 -1.84
CA ASN A 102 -21.07 -1.09 -0.84
C ASN A 102 -21.32 -2.56 -0.39
N ASP A 103 -22.33 -2.78 0.45
CA ASP A 103 -22.70 -4.12 0.95
C ASP A 103 -23.27 -5.04 -0.15
N ALA A 104 -23.84 -4.46 -1.21
CA ALA A 104 -24.23 -5.18 -2.41
C ALA A 104 -23.05 -5.50 -3.35
N GLN A 105 -21.81 -5.30 -2.87
CA GLN A 105 -20.56 -5.50 -3.62
C GLN A 105 -20.42 -4.62 -4.88
N GLN A 106 -21.27 -3.60 -5.03
CA GLN A 106 -21.16 -2.63 -6.10
C GLN A 106 -19.92 -1.77 -5.86
N ALA A 107 -18.92 -1.91 -6.72
CA ALA A 107 -17.69 -1.13 -6.65
C ALA A 107 -17.94 0.31 -7.10
N PHE A 108 -17.39 1.28 -6.38
CA PHE A 108 -17.47 2.70 -6.74
C PHE A 108 -16.10 3.39 -6.74
N TYR A 109 -15.06 2.78 -6.15
CA TYR A 109 -13.67 3.17 -6.39
C TYR A 109 -12.80 1.94 -6.65
N ASN A 110 -11.88 2.06 -7.61
CA ASN A 110 -10.82 1.10 -7.85
C ASN A 110 -9.54 1.87 -8.21
N TRP A 111 -8.43 1.54 -7.55
CA TRP A 111 -7.13 2.10 -7.87
C TRP A 111 -6.04 1.11 -7.47
N TRP A 112 -4.81 1.36 -7.93
CA TRP A 112 -3.67 0.55 -7.57
C TRP A 112 -2.43 1.42 -7.52
N THR A 113 -1.34 0.87 -7.03
CA THR A 113 -0.11 1.64 -6.79
C THR A 113 0.46 2.28 -8.08
N GLY A 114 0.30 1.70 -9.27
CA GLY A 114 0.75 2.34 -10.51
C GLY A 114 -0.24 3.33 -11.12
N GLN A 115 -1.40 3.56 -10.50
CA GLN A 115 -2.40 4.51 -10.98
C GLN A 115 -2.42 5.76 -10.10
N ILE A 116 -2.18 6.90 -10.73
CA ILE A 116 -2.54 8.21 -10.18
C ILE A 116 -4.07 8.30 -10.33
N ALA A 117 -4.83 7.98 -9.27
CA ALA A 117 -6.30 7.92 -9.32
C ALA A 117 -6.92 9.28 -9.73
N SER A 118 -6.19 10.36 -9.46
CA SER A 118 -6.32 11.71 -10.02
C SER A 118 -4.99 12.43 -9.77
N PRO A 119 -4.64 13.55 -10.46
CA PRO A 119 -3.42 14.32 -10.14
C PRO A 119 -3.31 14.76 -8.66
N SER A 120 -4.40 14.66 -7.89
CA SER A 120 -4.47 14.95 -6.45
C SER A 120 -4.21 13.74 -5.54
N VAL A 121 -4.11 12.53 -6.07
CA VAL A 121 -3.93 11.28 -5.31
C VAL A 121 -2.58 10.68 -5.70
N VAL A 122 -1.54 11.13 -5.00
CA VAL A 122 -0.16 10.72 -5.22
C VAL A 122 0.35 10.06 -3.96
N TRP A 123 0.90 8.85 -4.10
CA TRP A 123 1.54 8.20 -2.98
C TRP A 123 2.82 8.92 -2.62
N LYS A 124 2.95 9.20 -1.32
CA LYS A 124 4.13 9.78 -0.70
C LYS A 124 5.00 8.67 -0.16
N ALA A 125 6.31 8.85 -0.24
CA ALA A 125 7.26 7.86 0.25
C ALA A 125 8.39 8.52 1.06
N MET A 126 8.85 7.85 2.11
CA MET A 126 9.97 8.31 2.93
C MET A 126 10.79 7.10 3.37
N SER A 127 12.09 7.13 3.09
CA SER A 127 13.05 6.20 3.69
C SER A 127 13.20 6.52 5.17
N GLN A 128 13.40 5.51 6.02
CA GLN A 128 13.42 5.66 7.48
C GLN A 128 12.09 6.24 7.98
N ALA A 129 11.06 5.38 7.97
CA ALA A 129 9.73 5.73 8.41
C ALA A 129 9.74 6.37 9.81
N PRO A 130 9.16 7.57 9.99
CA PRO A 130 8.98 8.14 11.33
C PRO A 130 7.95 7.31 12.11
N ASN A 131 8.02 7.30 13.44
CA ASN A 131 7.15 6.44 14.27
C ASN A 131 5.65 6.74 14.09
N ASP A 132 5.29 7.98 13.74
CA ASP A 132 3.94 8.46 13.51
C ASP A 132 3.52 8.40 12.03
N PHE A 133 4.27 7.69 11.18
CA PHE A 133 4.03 7.62 9.73
C PHE A 133 2.64 7.10 9.35
N ALA A 134 1.84 6.51 10.25
CA ALA A 134 0.50 6.03 9.96
C ALA A 134 -0.60 6.96 10.55
N GLN A 135 -0.23 7.95 11.35
CA GLN A 135 -1.16 8.85 12.03
C GLN A 135 -1.95 9.71 11.03
N PRO A 136 -3.25 9.96 11.27
CA PRO A 136 -4.03 10.84 10.41
C PRO A 136 -3.58 12.30 10.44
N SER A 137 -3.02 12.73 11.56
CA SER A 137 -2.54 14.11 11.77
C SER A 137 -1.16 14.39 11.19
N LEU A 138 -0.44 13.38 10.70
CA LEU A 138 0.89 13.57 10.11
C LEU A 138 0.78 14.41 8.83
N ASN A 139 1.58 15.48 8.77
CA ASN A 139 1.75 16.27 7.56
C ASN A 139 2.85 15.66 6.67
N ASP A 140 2.47 15.00 5.58
CA ASP A 140 3.37 14.40 4.58
C ASP A 140 3.54 15.26 3.32
N SER A 141 3.17 16.55 3.35
CA SER A 141 3.26 17.45 2.19
C SER A 141 4.69 17.59 1.63
N THR A 142 5.70 17.49 2.50
CA THR A 142 7.13 17.58 2.13
C THR A 142 7.71 16.24 1.68
N TRP A 143 6.96 15.14 1.80
CA TRP A 143 7.45 13.84 1.37
C TRP A 143 7.53 13.81 -0.17
N PRO A 144 8.60 13.22 -0.74
CA PRO A 144 8.65 12.98 -2.16
C PRO A 144 7.56 11.98 -2.58
N SER A 145 7.19 12.03 -3.85
CA SER A 145 6.31 11.03 -4.43
C SER A 145 7.01 9.67 -4.50
N ALA A 146 6.25 8.59 -4.32
CA ALA A 146 6.73 7.24 -4.57
C ALA A 146 7.16 7.08 -6.04
N VAL A 147 8.25 6.34 -6.25
CA VAL A 147 8.78 6.09 -7.60
C VAL A 147 8.17 4.79 -8.14
N ILE A 148 7.60 4.83 -9.34
CA ILE A 148 7.17 3.63 -10.06
C ILE A 148 8.39 3.00 -10.72
N LEU A 149 8.76 1.79 -10.31
CA LEU A 149 9.86 1.05 -10.91
C LEU A 149 9.45 0.32 -12.19
N THR A 150 8.30 -0.36 -12.12
CA THR A 150 7.83 -1.27 -13.17
C THR A 150 6.33 -1.54 -12.99
N PRO A 151 5.56 -1.73 -14.08
CA PRO A 151 4.17 -2.18 -13.98
C PRO A 151 4.06 -3.59 -13.39
N TYR A 152 2.83 -4.01 -13.06
CA TYR A 152 2.58 -5.41 -12.69
C TYR A 152 3.01 -6.37 -13.81
N GLY A 153 3.63 -7.49 -13.45
CA GLY A 153 4.22 -8.41 -14.43
C GLY A 153 5.64 -8.06 -14.86
N GLY A 154 6.16 -6.88 -14.49
CA GLY A 154 7.49 -6.40 -14.88
C GLY A 154 8.57 -6.55 -13.79
N GLY A 155 9.83 -6.30 -14.18
CA GLY A 155 10.98 -6.45 -13.31
C GLY A 155 11.26 -7.92 -12.95
N GLN A 156 12.04 -8.15 -11.88
CA GLN A 156 12.41 -9.51 -11.44
C GLN A 156 11.28 -10.26 -10.73
N TRP A 157 10.19 -9.57 -10.38
CA TRP A 157 9.06 -10.15 -9.64
C TRP A 157 8.04 -10.85 -10.55
N GLY A 158 7.99 -10.48 -11.83
CA GLY A 158 7.09 -11.09 -12.81
C GLY A 158 5.60 -11.02 -12.43
N PHE A 159 4.84 -12.02 -12.88
CA PHE A 159 3.44 -12.20 -12.49
C PHE A 159 3.35 -12.99 -11.19
N LEU A 160 2.53 -12.50 -10.27
CA LEU A 160 2.31 -13.12 -8.97
C LEU A 160 1.08 -14.05 -9.03
N PRO A 161 1.03 -15.09 -8.18
CA PRO A 161 -0.14 -15.93 -8.04
C PRO A 161 -1.36 -15.14 -7.54
N ALA A 162 -2.52 -15.79 -7.59
CA ALA A 162 -3.75 -15.22 -7.04
C ALA A 162 -3.55 -14.83 -5.55
N PRO A 163 -3.95 -13.62 -5.15
CA PRO A 163 -3.87 -13.19 -3.76
C PRO A 163 -4.67 -14.07 -2.80
N VAL A 164 -4.16 -14.29 -1.59
CA VAL A 164 -4.79 -15.11 -0.55
C VAL A 164 -5.53 -14.23 0.46
N ALA A 165 -6.82 -14.50 0.67
CA ALA A 165 -7.60 -13.78 1.68
C ALA A 165 -7.05 -14.01 3.09
N LYS A 166 -6.93 -12.94 3.86
CA LYS A 166 -6.51 -12.94 5.25
C LYS A 166 -7.54 -12.22 6.12
N THR A 167 -7.64 -12.65 7.37
CA THR A 167 -8.32 -11.95 8.45
C THR A 167 -7.28 -11.63 9.51
N LEU A 168 -7.43 -10.52 10.23
CA LEU A 168 -6.63 -10.29 11.43
C LEU A 168 -6.81 -11.50 12.35
N CYS A 169 -5.71 -12.14 12.77
CA CYS A 169 -5.74 -12.84 14.05
C CYS A 169 -5.93 -11.73 15.09
N GLY A 170 -7.10 -11.73 15.73
CA GLY A 170 -7.36 -10.86 16.88
C GLY A 170 -6.43 -11.17 18.04
#